data_AF-A0A1Z9A303-F1
#
_entry.id   AF-A0A1Z9A303-F1
#
_cell.length_a   1.000
_cell.length_b   1.000
_cell.length_c   1.000
_cell.angle_alpha   90.00
_cell.angle_beta   90.00
_cell.angle_gamma   90.00
#
_symmetry.space_group_name_H-M   'P 1'
#
loop_
_entity.id
_entity.type
_entity.pdbx_description
1 polymer ?
#
loop_
_entity_poly.entity_id
_entity_poly.type
_entity_poly.pdbx_seq_one_letter_code
_entity_poly.pdbx_strand_id
1 'polypeptide(L)'
;MKQYRLNRLFNTKSNRCFDVAVDHGFFNQPGFLQGIESMPQVIETLVNAAPDAIQLTVGQAKHLQEVRGRLKPSLVLRTDVANIYGKELPSSRFSLIIEKTMLQAVRLDAACVCINLFQIPGAPEVHQQCVENILKLKPQADYYGMPMMIEPLVFQPNAEAGGYMVNGDLTEISHL
;
A
#
# COMPACT_ATOMS: atom_id res chain seq x y z
N MET A 1 -6.54 20.42 -4.07
CA MET A 1 -5.17 20.73 -3.58
C MET A 1 -4.62 19.56 -2.77
N LYS A 2 -3.60 18.86 -3.28
CA LYS A 2 -2.97 17.70 -2.61
C LYS A 2 -1.87 18.09 -1.61
N GLN A 3 -1.27 19.27 -1.80
CA GLN A 3 -0.12 19.75 -1.04
C GLN A 3 -0.32 19.74 0.48
N TYR A 4 -1.53 20.02 0.97
CA TYR A 4 -1.79 20.07 2.41
C TYR A 4 -1.58 18.72 3.10
N ARG A 5 -1.89 17.62 2.43
CA ARG A 5 -1.64 16.28 2.95
C ARG A 5 -0.18 15.89 2.82
N LEU A 6 0.46 16.26 1.71
CA LEU A 6 1.90 16.06 1.52
C LEU A 6 2.73 16.79 2.59
N ASN A 7 2.33 17.98 3.00
CA ASN A 7 2.98 18.74 4.08
C ASN A 7 2.92 18.03 5.45
N ARG A 8 1.96 17.12 5.66
CA ARG A 8 1.87 16.26 6.86
C ARG A 8 2.64 14.94 6.70
N LEU A 9 2.85 14.50 5.47
CA LEU A 9 3.49 13.23 5.15
C LEU A 9 5.02 13.34 5.12
N PHE A 10 5.55 14.43 4.58
CA PHE A 10 6.99 14.63 4.48
C PHE A 10 7.54 15.39 5.68
N ASN A 11 8.66 14.91 6.19
CA ASN A 11 9.38 15.55 7.29
C ASN A 11 9.86 16.96 6.88
N THR A 12 9.54 17.97 7.68
CA THR A 12 9.80 19.38 7.34
C THR A 12 11.27 19.76 7.32
N LYS A 13 12.16 18.98 7.96
CA LYS A 13 13.59 19.25 7.99
C LYS A 13 14.33 18.55 6.86
N SER A 14 14.04 17.26 6.65
CA SER A 14 14.76 16.44 5.68
C SER A 14 14.09 16.41 4.30
N ASN A 15 12.82 16.83 4.20
CA ASN A 15 11.95 16.63 3.02
C ASN A 15 11.86 15.15 2.58
N ARG A 16 12.11 14.21 3.50
CA ARG A 16 11.96 12.76 3.28
C ARG A 16 10.74 12.25 4.02
N CYS A 17 10.28 11.06 3.64
CA CYS A 17 9.22 10.34 4.32
C CYS A 17 9.76 8.96 4.69
N PHE A 18 9.77 8.63 5.97
CA PHE A 18 9.94 7.26 6.45
C PHE A 18 8.56 6.65 6.70
N ASP A 19 8.11 5.85 5.74
CA ASP A 19 6.84 5.11 5.79
C ASP A 19 7.11 3.65 6.14
N VAL A 20 6.41 3.12 7.14
CA VAL A 20 6.50 1.71 7.54
C VAL A 20 5.25 0.97 7.11
N ALA A 21 5.41 0.06 6.15
CA ALA A 21 4.32 -0.76 5.63
C ALA A 21 4.07 -1.99 6.50
N VAL A 22 2.82 -2.16 6.93
CA VAL A 22 2.32 -3.36 7.65
C VAL A 22 0.93 -3.77 7.16
N ASP A 23 0.64 -3.48 5.90
CA ASP A 23 -0.61 -3.77 5.18
C ASP A 23 -0.66 -5.19 4.57
N HIS A 24 0.14 -6.12 5.11
CA HIS A 24 0.41 -7.45 4.55
C HIS A 24 -0.71 -8.49 4.70
N GLY A 25 -1.97 -8.13 4.47
CA GLY A 25 -3.12 -9.05 4.48
C GLY A 25 -3.26 -9.89 3.21
N PHE A 26 -2.17 -10.47 2.71
CA PHE A 26 -2.13 -11.11 1.41
C PHE A 26 -2.93 -12.42 1.37
N PHE A 27 -3.77 -12.55 0.34
CA PHE A 27 -4.61 -13.73 0.17
C PHE A 27 -3.76 -14.99 0.03
N ASN A 28 -4.12 -16.03 0.79
CA ASN A 28 -3.51 -17.35 0.79
C ASN A 28 -2.05 -17.41 1.25
N GLN A 29 -1.50 -16.34 1.84
CA GLN A 29 -0.09 -16.30 2.27
C GLN A 29 0.05 -16.01 3.77
N PRO A 30 -0.11 -17.03 4.65
CA PRO A 30 -0.02 -16.84 6.10
C PRO A 30 1.37 -16.38 6.57
N GLY A 31 2.43 -16.67 5.81
CA GLY A 31 3.81 -16.33 6.18
C GLY A 31 4.06 -14.83 6.35
N PHE A 32 3.29 -13.97 5.69
CA PHE A 32 3.43 -12.51 5.81
C PHE A 32 2.90 -11.92 7.12
N LEU A 33 2.22 -12.73 7.92
CA LEU A 33 1.71 -12.30 9.23
C LEU A 33 2.71 -12.57 10.36
N GLN A 34 3.80 -13.29 10.09
CA GLN A 34 4.81 -13.61 11.10
C GLN A 34 5.46 -12.33 11.65
N GLY A 35 5.39 -12.12 12.96
CA GLY A 35 5.88 -10.94 13.65
C GLY A 35 4.90 -9.75 13.68
N ILE A 36 3.77 -9.82 12.98
CA ILE A 36 2.72 -8.78 13.01
C ILE A 36 1.33 -9.35 13.35
N GLU A 37 1.29 -10.48 14.07
CA GLU A 37 0.07 -11.22 14.39
C GLU A 37 -0.92 -10.40 15.22
N SER A 38 -0.42 -9.44 16.00
CA SER A 38 -1.22 -8.54 16.83
C SER A 38 -1.10 -7.10 16.36
N MET A 39 -2.01 -6.67 15.49
CA MET A 39 -2.00 -5.31 14.97
C MET A 39 -2.03 -4.20 16.03
N PRO A 40 -2.77 -4.31 17.15
CA PRO A 40 -2.66 -3.33 18.23
C PRO A 40 -1.23 -3.17 18.76
N GLN A 41 -0.51 -4.27 19.01
CA GLN A 41 0.87 -4.25 19.51
C GLN A 41 1.86 -3.73 18.46
N VAL A 42 1.66 -4.09 17.19
CA VAL A 42 2.44 -3.58 16.06
C VAL A 42 2.28 -2.06 15.96
N ILE A 43 1.05 -1.55 15.98
CA ILE A 43 0.79 -0.12 15.92
C ILE A 43 1.38 0.61 17.11
N GLU A 44 1.25 0.08 18.34
CA GLU A 44 1.88 0.67 19.52
C GLU A 44 3.40 0.79 19.35
N THR A 45 4.04 -0.29 18.88
CA THR A 45 5.49 -0.31 18.62
C THR A 45 5.90 0.72 17.57
N LEU A 46 5.19 0.77 16.44
CA LEU A 46 5.49 1.70 15.35
C LEU A 46 5.25 3.15 15.76
N VAL A 47 4.16 3.44 16.48
CA VAL A 47 3.89 4.79 17.00
C VAL A 47 5.01 5.24 17.94
N ASN A 48 5.50 4.37 18.81
CA ASN A 48 6.63 4.67 19.70
C ASN A 48 7.95 4.90 18.94
N ALA A 49 8.15 4.22 17.80
CA ALA A 49 9.28 4.46 16.91
C ALA A 49 9.17 5.75 16.08
N ALA A 50 7.98 6.35 16.02
CA ALA A 50 7.68 7.63 15.39
C ALA A 50 8.16 7.77 13.92
N PRO A 51 7.80 6.85 13.01
CA PRO A 51 7.96 7.08 11.57
C PRO A 51 7.07 8.25 11.11
N ASP A 52 7.35 8.80 9.93
CA ASP A 52 6.52 9.87 9.37
C ASP A 52 5.13 9.32 8.97
N ALA A 53 5.07 8.05 8.55
CA ALA A 53 3.84 7.37 8.19
C ALA A 53 3.84 5.87 8.52
N ILE A 54 2.62 5.32 8.59
CA ILE A 54 2.37 3.88 8.67
C ILE A 54 1.36 3.53 7.58
N GLN A 55 1.71 2.56 6.74
CA GLN A 55 0.84 2.06 5.68
C GLN A 55 0.02 0.85 6.16
N LEU A 56 -1.31 0.95 6.03
CA LEU A 56 -2.28 -0.03 6.53
C LEU A 56 -3.39 -0.32 5.53
N THR A 57 -3.98 -1.52 5.65
CA THR A 57 -5.27 -1.81 5.01
C THR A 57 -6.41 -1.07 5.70
N VAL A 58 -7.54 -0.92 5.01
CA VAL A 58 -8.76 -0.34 5.56
C VAL A 58 -9.24 -1.05 6.83
N GLY A 59 -9.09 -2.38 6.92
CA GLY A 59 -9.51 -3.17 8.07
C GLY A 59 -8.65 -2.93 9.32
N GLN A 60 -7.38 -2.58 9.12
CA GLN A 60 -6.41 -2.33 10.20
C GLN A 60 -6.35 -0.86 10.62
N ALA A 61 -6.78 0.07 9.74
CA ALA A 61 -6.64 1.51 9.94
C ALA A 61 -7.20 2.04 11.27
N LYS A 62 -8.25 1.40 11.81
CA LYS A 62 -8.85 1.74 13.12
C LYS A 62 -7.82 1.77 14.25
N HIS A 63 -6.84 0.86 14.25
CA HIS A 63 -5.85 0.74 15.32
C HIS A 63 -4.96 1.98 15.40
N LEU A 64 -4.55 2.53 14.24
CA LEU A 64 -3.86 3.80 14.20
C LEU A 64 -4.81 4.96 14.51
N GLN A 65 -6.05 4.92 14.02
CA GLN A 65 -6.98 6.02 14.23
C GLN A 65 -7.41 6.23 15.69
N GLU A 66 -7.41 5.18 16.51
CA GLU A 66 -7.67 5.25 17.96
C GLU A 66 -6.59 6.03 18.74
N VAL A 67 -5.36 6.11 18.22
CA VAL A 67 -4.27 6.86 18.85
C VAL A 67 -4.54 8.37 18.74
N ARG A 68 -4.50 9.05 19.90
CA ARG A 68 -4.76 10.48 20.02
C ARG A 68 -3.49 11.30 19.83
N GLY A 69 -3.67 12.53 19.35
CA GLY A 69 -2.59 13.53 19.29
C GLY A 69 -2.10 13.80 17.88
N ARG A 70 -1.66 15.05 17.66
CA ARG A 70 -1.21 15.55 16.35
C ARG A 70 0.15 15.01 15.88
N LEU A 71 0.89 14.35 16.77
CA LEU A 71 2.23 13.81 16.50
C LEU A 71 2.20 12.33 16.09
N LYS A 72 1.01 11.73 16.04
CA LYS A 72 0.82 10.38 15.53
C LYS A 72 1.30 10.29 14.06
N PRO A 73 1.98 9.19 13.65
CA PRO A 73 2.33 8.96 12.26
C PRO A 73 1.14 9.11 11.32
N SER A 74 1.39 9.65 10.13
CA SER A 74 0.35 9.79 9.11
C SER A 74 -0.12 8.42 8.61
N LEU A 75 -1.42 8.28 8.31
CA LEU A 75 -1.93 7.08 7.66
C LEU A 75 -1.67 7.13 6.15
N VAL A 76 -0.99 6.11 5.63
CA VAL A 76 -1.03 5.75 4.19
C VAL A 76 -1.98 4.57 4.04
N LEU A 77 -3.04 4.72 3.24
CA LEU A 77 -4.08 3.71 3.13
C LEU A 77 -3.87 2.84 1.89
N ARG A 78 -3.66 1.53 2.08
CA ARG A 78 -3.73 0.54 1.00
C ARG A 78 -5.13 0.48 0.41
N THR A 79 -5.22 0.56 -0.91
CA THR A 79 -6.50 0.64 -1.63
C THR A 79 -6.90 -0.61 -2.39
N ASP A 80 -5.95 -1.50 -2.61
CA ASP A 80 -6.10 -2.67 -3.44
C ASP A 80 -5.61 -3.93 -2.75
N VAL A 81 -6.00 -5.07 -3.33
CA VAL A 81 -5.62 -6.40 -2.88
C VAL A 81 -5.36 -7.29 -4.09
N ALA A 82 -4.47 -8.27 -3.91
CA ALA A 82 -4.19 -9.28 -4.91
C ALA A 82 -3.91 -10.65 -4.28
N ASN A 83 -4.00 -11.71 -5.09
CA ASN A 83 -3.74 -13.10 -4.69
C ASN A 83 -2.50 -13.70 -5.37
N ILE A 84 -1.54 -12.86 -5.75
CA ILE A 84 -0.39 -13.21 -6.60
C ILE A 84 0.90 -13.54 -5.83
N TYR A 85 0.87 -13.45 -4.49
CA TYR A 85 2.04 -13.51 -3.63
C TYR A 85 2.53 -14.94 -3.29
N GLY A 86 1.86 -15.96 -3.82
CA GLY A 86 2.16 -17.36 -3.54
C GLY A 86 3.30 -17.94 -4.37
N LYS A 87 3.83 -19.08 -3.93
CA LYS A 87 4.84 -19.84 -4.71
C LYS A 87 4.34 -20.20 -6.11
N GLU A 88 3.04 -20.40 -6.27
CA GLU A 88 2.40 -20.64 -7.54
C GLU A 88 1.32 -19.58 -7.79
N LEU A 89 1.18 -19.17 -9.05
CA LEU A 89 0.12 -18.25 -9.45
C LEU A 89 -1.21 -19.03 -9.55
N PRO A 90 -2.27 -18.62 -8.84
CA PRO A 90 -3.59 -19.24 -8.96
C PRO A 90 -4.10 -19.21 -10.41
N SER A 91 -5.01 -20.09 -10.78
CA SER A 91 -5.65 -20.03 -12.11
C SER A 91 -6.53 -18.80 -12.30
N SER A 92 -7.15 -18.33 -11.22
CA SER A 92 -7.92 -17.09 -11.16
C SER A 92 -7.13 -16.04 -10.38
N ARG A 93 -6.54 -15.08 -11.08
CA ARG A 93 -5.73 -14.00 -10.49
C ARG A 93 -6.49 -12.70 -10.52
N PHE A 94 -6.23 -11.85 -9.52
CA PHE A 94 -6.86 -10.56 -9.45
C PHE A 94 -5.97 -9.49 -8.81
N SER A 95 -6.19 -8.25 -9.26
CA SER A 95 -5.92 -7.01 -8.54
C SER A 95 -7.22 -6.23 -8.45
N LEU A 96 -7.74 -6.05 -7.24
CA LEU A 96 -9.05 -5.42 -6.98
C LEU A 96 -8.90 -4.28 -6.01
N ILE A 97 -9.66 -3.20 -6.24
CA ILE A 97 -9.74 -2.05 -5.34
C ILE A 97 -10.94 -2.14 -4.40
N ILE A 98 -10.81 -1.58 -3.20
CA ILE A 98 -11.94 -1.36 -2.29
C ILE A 98 -12.94 -0.37 -2.90
N GLU A 99 -14.23 -0.56 -2.70
CA GLU A 99 -15.25 0.38 -3.19
C GLU A 99 -15.16 1.75 -2.48
N LYS A 100 -15.62 2.82 -3.14
CA LYS A 100 -15.64 4.18 -2.58
C LYS A 100 -14.30 4.61 -1.98
N THR A 101 -13.20 4.17 -2.58
CA THR A 101 -11.83 4.23 -2.05
C THR A 101 -11.46 5.59 -1.46
N MET A 102 -11.65 6.67 -2.22
CA MET A 102 -11.26 8.01 -1.79
C MET A 102 -12.16 8.56 -0.67
N LEU A 103 -13.45 8.23 -0.68
CA LEU A 103 -14.35 8.57 0.42
C LEU A 103 -13.93 7.87 1.71
N GLN A 104 -13.54 6.59 1.63
CA GLN A 104 -13.02 5.87 2.80
C GLN A 104 -11.70 6.48 3.30
N ALA A 105 -10.77 6.80 2.39
CA ALA A 105 -9.51 7.47 2.73
C ALA A 105 -9.72 8.83 3.41
N VAL A 106 -10.66 9.64 2.92
CA VAL A 106 -11.02 10.92 3.55
C VAL A 106 -11.62 10.71 4.94
N ARG A 107 -12.53 9.74 5.10
CA ARG A 107 -13.16 9.43 6.40
C ARG A 107 -12.16 8.95 7.44
N LEU A 108 -11.11 8.26 7.00
CA LEU A 108 -10.04 7.76 7.85
C LEU A 108 -8.90 8.77 8.03
N ASP A 109 -9.04 10.02 7.59
CA ASP A 109 -7.98 11.04 7.59
C ASP A 109 -6.64 10.55 7.04
N ALA A 110 -6.67 9.76 5.96
CA ALA A 110 -5.46 9.35 5.27
C ALA A 110 -4.69 10.57 4.74
N ALA A 111 -3.37 10.56 4.89
CA ALA A 111 -2.49 11.54 4.28
C ALA A 111 -2.20 11.20 2.81
N CYS A 112 -2.18 9.90 2.48
CA CYS A 112 -1.97 9.38 1.13
C CYS A 112 -2.73 8.06 1.00
N VAL A 113 -3.00 7.66 -0.24
CA VAL A 113 -3.39 6.29 -0.56
C VAL A 113 -2.29 5.60 -1.34
N CYS A 114 -2.16 4.28 -1.19
CA CYS A 114 -1.23 3.45 -1.94
C CYS A 114 -1.99 2.42 -2.78
N ILE A 115 -1.57 2.26 -4.03
CA ILE A 115 -2.11 1.31 -5.00
C ILE A 115 -0.95 0.60 -5.72
N ASN A 116 -1.04 -0.70 -5.91
CA ASN A 116 0.00 -1.45 -6.59
C ASN A 116 -0.06 -1.29 -8.11
N LEU A 117 1.12 -1.36 -8.73
CA LEU A 117 1.31 -1.59 -10.15
C LEU A 117 2.22 -2.80 -10.32
N PHE A 118 1.63 -3.96 -10.59
CA PHE A 118 2.35 -5.22 -10.68
C PHE A 118 2.82 -5.51 -12.10
N GLN A 119 4.06 -5.99 -12.26
CA GLN A 119 4.50 -6.70 -13.46
C GLN A 119 4.90 -8.12 -13.06
N ILE A 120 4.14 -9.11 -13.54
CA ILE A 120 4.27 -10.51 -13.11
C ILE A 120 4.45 -11.39 -14.33
N PRO A 121 5.57 -12.13 -14.44
CA PRO A 121 5.75 -13.12 -15.49
C PRO A 121 4.59 -14.13 -15.51
N GLY A 122 3.94 -14.30 -16.68
CA GLY A 122 2.84 -15.24 -16.85
C GLY A 122 1.47 -14.79 -16.31
N ALA A 123 1.35 -13.54 -15.85
CA ALA A 123 0.08 -12.93 -15.44
C ALA A 123 -0.10 -11.48 -15.95
N PRO A 124 -0.03 -11.22 -17.27
CA PRO A 124 -0.22 -9.88 -17.84
C PRO A 124 -1.59 -9.27 -17.53
N GLU A 125 -2.61 -10.09 -17.31
CA GLU A 125 -3.95 -9.66 -16.91
C GLU A 125 -3.97 -8.88 -15.60
N VAL A 126 -3.07 -9.22 -14.66
CA VAL A 126 -2.98 -8.53 -13.37
C VAL A 126 -2.39 -7.13 -13.54
N HIS A 127 -1.40 -6.98 -14.42
CA HIS A 127 -0.86 -5.67 -14.77
C HIS A 127 -1.94 -4.78 -15.40
N GLN A 128 -2.71 -5.32 -16.36
CA GLN A 128 -3.83 -4.61 -16.95
C GLN A 128 -4.84 -4.14 -15.88
N GLN A 129 -5.22 -5.03 -14.94
CA GLN A 129 -6.13 -4.67 -13.85
C GLN A 129 -5.57 -3.56 -12.96
N CYS A 130 -4.26 -3.58 -12.63
CA CYS A 130 -3.61 -2.48 -11.91
C CYS A 130 -3.75 -1.15 -12.65
N VAL A 131 -3.44 -1.10 -13.95
CA VAL A 131 -3.56 0.11 -14.77
C VAL A 131 -5.00 0.61 -14.80
N GLU A 132 -5.98 -0.27 -15.02
CA GLU A 132 -7.41 0.07 -15.00
C GLU A 132 -7.84 0.63 -13.64
N ASN A 133 -7.40 0.01 -12.55
CA ASN A 133 -7.67 0.47 -11.18
C ASN A 133 -7.07 1.86 -10.92
N ILE A 134 -5.83 2.11 -11.34
CA ILE A 134 -5.16 3.43 -11.23
C ILE A 134 -5.93 4.49 -12.01
N LEU A 135 -6.31 4.20 -13.27
CA LEU A 135 -7.06 5.12 -14.12
C LEU A 135 -8.45 5.43 -13.53
N LYS A 136 -9.09 4.45 -12.89
CA LYS A 136 -10.37 4.62 -12.21
C LYS A 136 -10.26 5.48 -10.94
N LEU A 137 -9.16 5.36 -10.19
CA LEU A 137 -8.97 6.08 -8.93
C LEU A 137 -8.40 7.49 -9.12
N LYS A 138 -7.59 7.73 -10.15
CA LYS A 138 -6.91 9.02 -10.35
C LYS A 138 -7.86 10.23 -10.38
N PRO A 139 -8.99 10.23 -11.12
CA PRO A 139 -9.92 11.36 -11.12
C PRO A 139 -10.55 11.59 -9.73
N GLN A 140 -10.84 10.50 -9.00
CA GLN A 140 -11.37 10.60 -7.64
C GLN A 140 -10.31 11.18 -6.68
N ALA A 141 -9.05 10.76 -6.80
CA ALA A 141 -7.95 11.28 -6.01
C ALA A 141 -7.79 12.79 -6.20
N ASP A 142 -7.91 13.27 -7.45
CA ASP A 142 -7.87 14.69 -7.75
C ASP A 142 -9.07 15.44 -7.17
N TYR A 143 -10.28 14.89 -7.34
CA TYR A 143 -11.52 15.47 -6.82
C TYR A 143 -11.48 15.65 -5.29
N TYR A 144 -11.02 14.64 -4.55
CA TYR A 144 -10.90 14.69 -3.08
C TYR A 144 -9.60 15.36 -2.59
N GLY A 145 -8.70 15.76 -3.49
CA GLY A 145 -7.38 16.29 -3.12
C GLY A 145 -6.53 15.27 -2.34
N MET A 146 -6.69 13.98 -2.61
CA MET A 146 -5.95 12.88 -1.99
C MET A 146 -4.67 12.59 -2.79
N PRO A 147 -3.48 12.65 -2.18
CA PRO A 147 -2.27 12.07 -2.75
C PRO A 147 -2.45 10.57 -3.02
N MET A 148 -1.94 10.11 -4.15
CA MET A 148 -1.99 8.72 -4.56
C MET A 148 -0.57 8.29 -4.93
N MET A 149 -0.03 7.37 -4.13
CA MET A 149 1.24 6.69 -4.35
C MET A 149 0.97 5.45 -5.20
N ILE A 150 1.72 5.30 -6.28
CA ILE A 150 1.75 4.08 -7.07
C ILE A 150 2.96 3.29 -6.58
N GLU A 151 2.75 2.03 -6.24
CA GLU A 151 3.78 1.11 -5.78
C GLU A 151 4.10 0.12 -6.91
N PRO A 152 5.11 0.42 -7.75
CA PRO A 152 5.54 -0.48 -8.80
C PRO A 152 6.27 -1.68 -8.20
N LEU A 153 5.85 -2.88 -8.58
CA LEU A 153 6.46 -4.13 -8.14
C LEU A 153 6.66 -5.03 -9.35
N VAL A 154 7.92 -5.20 -9.73
CA VAL A 154 8.35 -6.16 -10.75
C VAL A 154 8.66 -7.47 -10.06
N PHE A 155 8.02 -8.56 -10.45
CA PHE A 155 8.26 -9.87 -9.84
C PHE A 155 9.28 -10.66 -10.63
N GLN A 156 10.18 -11.35 -9.91
CA GLN A 156 10.94 -12.45 -10.47
C GLN A 156 10.01 -13.66 -10.69
N PRO A 157 10.36 -14.60 -11.59
CA PRO A 157 9.64 -15.86 -11.70
C PRO A 157 9.56 -16.57 -10.34
N ASN A 158 8.36 -17.02 -9.94
CA ASN A 158 8.10 -17.57 -8.60
C ASN A 158 8.89 -18.86 -8.26
N ALA A 159 9.64 -19.42 -9.22
CA ALA A 159 10.30 -20.72 -9.15
C ALA A 159 11.48 -20.79 -8.15
N GLU A 160 12.13 -19.66 -7.82
CA GLU A 160 13.38 -19.69 -7.06
C GLU A 160 13.21 -19.60 -5.53
N ALA A 161 12.26 -18.82 -5.01
CA ALA A 161 12.02 -18.73 -3.56
C ALA A 161 10.59 -18.36 -3.12
N GLY A 162 9.62 -18.30 -4.05
CA GLY A 162 8.24 -17.89 -3.81
C GLY A 162 7.86 -16.55 -4.43
N GLY A 163 6.56 -16.29 -4.58
CA GLY A 163 6.01 -15.23 -5.43
C GLY A 163 6.03 -13.81 -4.88
N TYR A 164 7.01 -13.44 -4.05
CA TYR A 164 7.23 -12.04 -3.64
C TYR A 164 8.69 -11.59 -3.80
N MET A 165 9.50 -12.33 -4.54
CA MET A 165 10.81 -11.81 -4.92
C MET A 165 10.63 -10.71 -5.96
N VAL A 166 11.02 -9.50 -5.57
CA VAL A 166 10.99 -8.33 -6.45
C VAL A 166 12.25 -8.35 -7.31
N ASN A 167 12.09 -8.14 -8.61
CA ASN A 167 13.20 -7.83 -9.49
C ASN A 167 13.69 -6.42 -9.16
N GLY A 168 14.80 -6.31 -8.43
CA GLY A 168 15.41 -5.04 -8.03
C GLY A 168 16.06 -4.25 -9.18
N ASP A 169 15.75 -4.59 -10.44
CA ASP A 169 16.23 -3.87 -11.61
C ASP A 169 15.60 -2.47 -11.67
N LEU A 170 16.42 -1.45 -11.41
CA LEU A 170 15.99 -0.05 -11.41
C LEU A 170 15.45 0.40 -12.77
N THR A 171 15.96 -0.15 -13.87
CA THR A 171 15.50 0.21 -15.21
C THR A 171 14.08 -0.31 -15.41
N GLU A 172 13.82 -1.57 -15.10
CA GLU A 172 12.48 -2.14 -15.21
C GLU A 172 11.48 -1.42 -14.28
N ILE A 173 11.84 -1.19 -13.02
CA ILE A 173 10.97 -0.50 -12.05
C ILE A 173 10.64 0.94 -12.50
N SER A 174 11.60 1.66 -13.07
CA SER A 174 11.41 3.07 -13.45
C SER A 174 10.68 3.28 -14.77
N HIS A 175 10.47 2.23 -15.56
CA HIS A 175 9.83 2.29 -16.89
C HIS A 175 8.53 1.49 -16.99
N LEU A 176 7.91 1.21 -15.84
CA LEU A 176 6.69 0.42 -15.71
C LEU A 176 5.40 1.21 -15.95
#